data_AF-A0A1T4WPK4-F1
#
_entry.id   AF-A0A1T4WPK4-F1
#
_cell.length_a   1.000
_cell.length_b   1.000
_cell.length_c   1.000
_cell.angle_alpha   90.00
_cell.angle_beta   90.00
_cell.angle_gamma   90.00
#
_symmetry.space_group_name_H-M   'P 1'
#
loop_
_entity.id
_entity.type
_entity.pdbx_description
1 polymer ?
#
loop_
_entity_poly.entity_id
_entity_poly.type
_entity_poly.pdbx_seq_one_letter_code
_entity_poly.pdbx_strand_id
1 'polypeptide(L)'
;MSVPKAKALLTVCAALLLCGCGQALSEREIVRAVFFARQQGAYSACLLLADQNAESDGVQYKTASARGDTAAQALHLAEDALPGRLYYGLLDLAALPPGCDWADAQTLGSLLYDKAQPAPELSVFVLDTADHSWAADAASLYEDMKAVEREYNLHCGLQQLFTQADGCAVPAYRADSGYDFALLAADGASVYVSGLQAQLAAALCGQTGRFFTAFAGGQAVCDTRVNVTAEDTTVQLHLRDTDFQPLGAYNEDWQALLCTELQQAFSALTTDDAADFFHLQFWHVNLWGPGSALPVPRLEILFE
;
A
#
# COMPACT_ATOMS: atom_id res chain seq x y z
N MET A 1 16.48 -4.44 -55.06
CA MET A 1 17.63 -4.87 -54.23
C MET A 1 17.11 -5.87 -53.20
N SER A 2 17.33 -7.17 -53.41
CA SER A 2 16.87 -8.23 -52.49
C SER A 2 17.90 -8.43 -51.39
N VAL A 3 17.51 -8.17 -50.14
CA VAL A 3 18.34 -8.54 -48.99
C VAL A 3 18.38 -10.08 -48.92
N PRO A 4 19.57 -10.71 -48.77
CA PRO A 4 19.67 -12.16 -48.75
C PRO A 4 19.00 -12.70 -47.48
N LYS A 5 17.97 -13.54 -47.65
CA LYS A 5 17.13 -14.14 -46.60
C LYS A 5 17.92 -14.77 -45.44
N ALA A 6 19.16 -15.19 -45.69
CA ALA A 6 20.05 -15.77 -44.69
C ALA A 6 20.53 -14.77 -43.61
N LYS A 7 20.70 -13.48 -43.94
CA LYS A 7 21.15 -12.47 -42.97
C LYS A 7 20.02 -11.99 -42.05
N ALA A 8 18.78 -11.97 -42.53
CA ALA A 8 17.61 -11.61 -41.71
C ALA A 8 17.28 -12.69 -40.67
N LEU A 9 17.42 -13.97 -41.03
CA LEU A 9 17.16 -15.09 -40.12
C LEU A 9 18.18 -15.16 -38.97
N LEU A 10 19.45 -14.86 -39.25
CA LEU A 10 20.52 -14.91 -38.24
C LEU A 10 20.40 -13.79 -37.20
N THR A 11 19.97 -12.59 -37.61
CA THR A 11 19.74 -11.47 -36.69
C THR A 11 18.52 -11.69 -35.80
N VAL A 12 17.48 -12.33 -36.32
CA VAL A 12 16.28 -12.72 -35.53
C VAL A 12 16.62 -13.82 -34.53
N CYS A 13 17.39 -14.85 -34.92
CA CYS A 13 17.85 -15.87 -33.99
C CYS A 13 18.82 -15.33 -32.93
N ALA A 14 19.70 -14.39 -33.26
CA ALA A 14 20.58 -13.75 -32.28
C ALA A 14 19.81 -12.85 -31.30
N ALA A 15 18.75 -12.15 -31.75
CA ALA A 15 17.87 -11.38 -30.87
C ALA A 15 17.02 -12.29 -29.95
N LEU A 16 16.55 -13.44 -30.45
CA LEU A 16 15.82 -14.44 -29.66
C LEU A 16 16.71 -15.21 -28.68
N LEU A 17 18.02 -15.30 -28.93
CA LEU A 17 18.98 -15.93 -28.02
C LEU A 17 19.49 -14.98 -26.94
N LEU A 18 19.47 -13.66 -27.18
CA LEU A 18 19.84 -12.62 -26.19
C LEU A 18 18.67 -12.23 -25.28
N CYS A 19 17.42 -12.41 -25.73
CA CYS A 19 16.24 -12.41 -24.87
C CYS A 19 16.04 -13.84 -24.35
N GLY A 20 16.44 -14.16 -23.12
CA GLY A 20 16.26 -15.49 -22.50
C GLY A 20 14.80 -15.93 -22.29
N CYS A 21 13.98 -15.94 -23.34
CA CYS A 21 12.55 -16.19 -23.34
C CYS A 21 12.25 -17.39 -24.24
N GLY A 22 12.33 -18.59 -23.69
CA GLY A 22 11.92 -19.82 -24.39
C GLY A 22 10.40 -19.98 -24.56
N GLN A 23 9.58 -19.05 -24.09
CA GLN A 23 8.11 -19.08 -24.23
C GLN A 23 7.55 -17.67 -24.43
N ALA A 24 6.50 -17.56 -25.24
CA ALA A 24 5.72 -16.33 -25.40
C ALA A 24 5.04 -15.95 -24.08
N LEU A 25 4.86 -14.64 -23.83
CA LEU A 25 4.16 -14.16 -22.62
C LEU A 25 2.76 -14.79 -22.46
N SER A 26 2.12 -15.13 -23.58
CA SER A 26 0.79 -15.75 -23.66
C SER A 26 0.68 -17.14 -23.00
N GLU A 27 1.80 -17.82 -22.72
CA GLU A 27 1.83 -19.10 -22.01
C GLU A 27 2.13 -18.95 -20.50
N ARG A 28 2.37 -17.72 -20.04
CA ARG A 28 2.72 -17.43 -18.65
C ARG A 28 1.49 -17.06 -17.83
N GLU A 29 1.54 -17.46 -16.57
CA GLU A 29 0.59 -17.08 -15.55
C GLU A 29 1.07 -15.75 -14.92
N ILE A 30 0.60 -14.63 -15.49
CA ILE A 30 1.02 -13.28 -15.08
C ILE A 30 0.27 -12.89 -13.81
N VAL A 31 0.96 -12.84 -12.68
CA VAL A 31 0.40 -12.44 -11.40
C VAL A 31 0.32 -10.91 -11.35
N ARG A 32 -0.86 -10.38 -11.00
CA ARG A 32 -1.11 -8.95 -10.77
C ARG A 32 -1.25 -8.62 -9.30
N ALA A 33 -1.92 -9.49 -8.55
CA ALA A 33 -2.06 -9.30 -7.11
C ALA A 33 -1.97 -10.60 -6.31
N VAL A 34 -1.59 -10.47 -5.04
CA VAL A 34 -1.65 -11.54 -4.05
C VAL A 34 -2.48 -11.08 -2.86
N PHE A 35 -3.54 -11.81 -2.53
CA PHE A 35 -4.36 -11.57 -1.34
C PHE A 35 -4.14 -12.65 -0.31
N PHE A 36 -3.94 -12.26 0.95
CA PHE A 36 -3.88 -13.17 2.08
C PHE A 36 -5.09 -12.96 2.99
N ALA A 37 -5.69 -14.05 3.46
CA ALA A 37 -6.70 -14.02 4.52
C ALA A 37 -6.41 -15.09 5.56
N ARG A 38 -6.97 -14.91 6.77
CA ARG A 38 -6.92 -15.91 7.84
C ARG A 38 -8.33 -16.28 8.24
N GLN A 39 -8.69 -17.56 8.09
CA GLN A 39 -10.01 -18.07 8.46
C GLN A 39 -9.84 -19.37 9.25
N GLN A 40 -10.48 -19.44 10.43
CA GLN A 40 -10.51 -20.64 11.28
C GLN A 40 -9.11 -21.20 11.63
N GLY A 41 -8.12 -20.32 11.78
CA GLY A 41 -6.75 -20.70 12.12
C GLY A 41 -5.86 -21.12 10.94
N ALA A 42 -6.40 -21.20 9.72
CA ALA A 42 -5.65 -21.46 8.50
C ALA A 42 -5.45 -20.19 7.67
N TYR A 43 -4.36 -20.14 6.91
CA TYR A 43 -4.14 -19.11 5.89
C TYR A 43 -4.82 -19.51 4.58
N SER A 44 -5.31 -18.51 3.86
CA SER A 44 -5.66 -18.61 2.46
C SER A 44 -4.88 -17.59 1.67
N ALA A 45 -4.36 -18.00 0.52
CA ALA A 45 -3.73 -17.11 -0.45
C ALA A 45 -4.49 -17.18 -1.77
N CYS A 46 -4.69 -16.02 -2.41
CA CYS A 46 -5.26 -15.91 -3.74
C CYS A 46 -4.32 -15.13 -4.66
N LEU A 47 -3.96 -15.75 -5.77
CA LEU A 47 -3.30 -15.11 -6.91
C LEU A 47 -4.38 -14.56 -7.84
N LEU A 48 -4.33 -13.26 -8.12
CA LEU A 48 -5.08 -12.64 -9.20
C LEU A 48 -4.16 -12.56 -10.43
N LEU A 49 -4.60 -13.10 -11.54
CA LEU A 49 -3.81 -13.21 -12.76
C LEU A 49 -4.48 -12.48 -13.91
N ALA A 50 -3.67 -11.89 -14.78
CA ALA A 50 -4.17 -11.33 -16.05
C ALA A 50 -4.64 -12.47 -16.96
N ASP A 51 -5.89 -12.43 -17.41
CA ASP A 51 -6.41 -13.38 -18.39
C ASP A 51 -6.08 -12.91 -19.81
N GLN A 52 -4.98 -13.45 -20.34
CA GLN A 52 -4.48 -13.14 -21.68
C GLN A 52 -5.31 -13.77 -22.81
N ASN A 53 -6.22 -14.69 -22.49
CA ASN A 53 -7.01 -15.44 -23.47
C ASN A 53 -8.48 -15.00 -23.53
N ALA A 54 -8.86 -13.98 -22.76
CA ALA A 54 -10.21 -13.47 -22.78
C ALA A 54 -10.56 -12.84 -24.14
N GLU A 55 -11.74 -13.17 -24.67
CA GLU A 55 -12.22 -12.71 -25.99
C GLU A 55 -12.68 -11.24 -26.00
N SER A 56 -12.66 -10.55 -24.85
CA SER A 56 -13.14 -9.16 -24.71
C SER A 56 -12.01 -8.14 -24.77
N ASP A 57 -12.27 -6.95 -25.32
CA ASP A 57 -11.33 -5.81 -25.41
C ASP A 57 -10.91 -5.20 -24.04
N GLY A 58 -11.40 -5.72 -22.91
CA GLY A 58 -11.09 -5.26 -21.56
C GLY A 58 -10.08 -6.15 -20.83
N VAL A 59 -9.40 -5.60 -19.82
CA VAL A 59 -8.58 -6.39 -18.90
C VAL A 59 -9.49 -7.35 -18.13
N GLN A 60 -9.26 -8.64 -18.31
CA GLN A 60 -9.95 -9.69 -17.57
C GLN A 60 -8.99 -10.35 -16.59
N TYR A 61 -9.55 -10.87 -15.50
CA TYR A 61 -8.78 -11.54 -14.48
C TYR A 61 -9.28 -12.96 -14.27
N LYS A 62 -8.35 -13.84 -13.92
CA LYS A 62 -8.64 -15.15 -13.36
C LYS A 62 -7.97 -15.29 -12.00
N THR A 63 -8.46 -16.21 -11.19
CA THR A 63 -7.95 -16.42 -9.83
C THR A 63 -7.48 -17.85 -9.64
N ALA A 64 -6.45 -18.02 -8.83
CA ALA A 64 -6.07 -19.30 -8.24
C ALA A 64 -5.87 -19.10 -6.75
N SER A 65 -6.53 -19.90 -5.94
CA SER A 65 -6.45 -19.78 -4.49
C SER A 65 -6.38 -21.14 -3.82
N ALA A 66 -5.75 -21.16 -2.66
CA ALA A 66 -5.65 -22.35 -1.83
C ALA A 66 -5.61 -21.98 -0.35
N ARG A 67 -5.72 -23.00 0.50
CA ARG A 67 -5.59 -22.90 1.95
C ARG A 67 -4.39 -23.73 2.41
N GLY A 68 -3.73 -23.26 3.46
CA GLY A 68 -2.61 -23.94 4.11
C GLY A 68 -2.49 -23.54 5.57
N ASP A 69 -1.70 -24.28 6.32
CA ASP A 69 -1.44 -24.00 7.73
C ASP A 69 -0.57 -22.75 7.91
N THR A 70 0.21 -22.40 6.88
CA THR A 70 1.02 -21.19 6.80
C THR A 70 0.74 -20.40 5.53
N ALA A 71 1.03 -19.10 5.54
CA ALA A 71 0.89 -18.25 4.34
C ALA A 71 1.73 -18.76 3.16
N ALA A 72 2.96 -19.19 3.42
CA ALA A 72 3.86 -19.73 2.40
C ALA A 72 3.30 -21.03 1.77
N GLN A 73 2.73 -21.91 2.59
CA GLN A 73 2.08 -23.13 2.10
C GLN A 73 0.81 -22.81 1.30
N ALA A 74 -0.03 -21.90 1.79
CA ALA A 74 -1.24 -21.49 1.08
C ALA A 74 -0.89 -20.87 -0.29
N LEU A 75 0.14 -20.03 -0.34
CA LEU A 75 0.64 -19.45 -1.59
C LEU A 75 1.15 -20.53 -2.53
N HIS A 76 2.04 -21.42 -2.05
CA HIS A 76 2.59 -22.50 -2.86
C HIS A 76 1.50 -23.44 -3.44
N LEU A 77 0.48 -23.78 -2.66
CA LEU A 77 -0.64 -24.59 -3.14
C LEU A 77 -1.49 -23.86 -4.19
N ALA A 78 -1.65 -22.53 -4.06
CA ALA A 78 -2.34 -21.72 -5.07
C ALA A 78 -1.53 -21.64 -6.36
N GLU A 79 -0.21 -21.56 -6.25
CA GLU A 79 0.73 -21.62 -7.37
C GLU A 79 0.65 -22.97 -8.11
N ASP A 80 0.67 -24.08 -7.38
CA ASP A 80 0.66 -25.45 -7.94
C ASP A 80 -0.66 -25.81 -8.64
N ALA A 81 -1.75 -25.09 -8.34
CA ALA A 81 -3.03 -25.27 -9.01
C ALA A 81 -3.05 -24.70 -10.44
N LEU A 82 -2.06 -23.87 -10.80
CA LEU A 82 -1.99 -23.23 -12.11
C LEU A 82 -1.27 -24.13 -13.14
N PRO A 83 -1.78 -24.23 -14.37
CA PRO A 83 -1.22 -25.12 -15.38
C PRO A 83 0.05 -24.57 -16.05
N GLY A 84 0.30 -23.26 -15.94
CA GLY A 84 1.38 -22.55 -16.63
C GLY A 84 2.49 -22.07 -15.69
N ARG A 85 3.59 -21.57 -16.29
CA ARG A 85 4.70 -21.01 -15.52
C ARG A 85 4.33 -19.63 -14.99
N LEU A 86 4.43 -19.48 -13.67
CA LEU A 86 4.21 -18.21 -12.97
C LEU A 86 5.21 -17.13 -13.35
N TYR A 87 4.71 -15.91 -13.43
CA TYR A 87 5.49 -14.71 -13.64
C TYR A 87 5.04 -13.59 -12.71
N TYR A 88 5.85 -13.30 -11.70
CA TYR A 88 5.63 -12.24 -10.71
C TYR A 88 6.18 -10.88 -11.13
N GLY A 89 6.82 -10.74 -12.30
CA GLY A 89 7.45 -9.49 -12.71
C GLY A 89 6.48 -8.32 -12.99
N LEU A 90 5.18 -8.57 -12.97
CA LEU A 90 4.10 -7.56 -13.07
C LEU A 90 3.18 -7.56 -11.84
N LEU A 91 3.62 -8.17 -10.74
CA LEU A 91 2.94 -8.06 -9.45
C LEU A 91 3.04 -6.60 -8.99
N ASP A 92 1.89 -5.95 -8.84
CA ASP A 92 1.81 -4.53 -8.47
C ASP A 92 0.94 -4.27 -7.23
N LEU A 93 0.27 -5.30 -6.69
CA LEU A 93 -0.51 -5.18 -5.45
C LEU A 93 -0.42 -6.42 -4.55
N ALA A 94 -0.33 -6.22 -3.25
CA ALA A 94 -0.50 -7.27 -2.26
C ALA A 94 -1.40 -6.80 -1.11
N ALA A 95 -2.24 -7.70 -0.60
CA ALA A 95 -3.10 -7.41 0.54
C ALA A 95 -2.83 -8.41 1.68
N LEU A 96 -2.51 -7.87 2.85
CA LEU A 96 -2.31 -8.58 4.11
C LEU A 96 -3.67 -8.93 4.74
N PRO A 97 -3.74 -10.00 5.56
CA PRO A 97 -5.01 -10.41 6.17
C PRO A 97 -5.50 -9.38 7.20
N PRO A 98 -6.81 -9.31 7.47
CA PRO A 98 -7.35 -8.46 8.52
C PRO A 98 -6.78 -8.85 9.88
N GLY A 99 -6.51 -7.84 10.71
CA GLY A 99 -5.94 -8.03 12.04
C GLY A 99 -4.49 -8.55 12.03
N CYS A 100 -3.76 -8.41 10.92
CA CYS A 100 -2.33 -8.67 10.91
C CYS A 100 -1.61 -7.79 11.94
N ASP A 101 -0.71 -8.39 12.69
CA ASP A 101 0.26 -7.66 13.50
C ASP A 101 1.53 -7.38 12.71
N TRP A 102 2.50 -6.72 13.35
CA TRP A 102 3.79 -6.42 12.75
C TRP A 102 4.54 -7.69 12.31
N ALA A 103 4.51 -8.77 13.09
CA ALA A 103 5.22 -10.00 12.80
C ALA A 103 4.61 -10.75 11.58
N ASP A 104 3.28 -10.75 11.48
CA ASP A 104 2.55 -11.22 10.30
C ASP A 104 2.96 -10.40 9.07
N ALA A 105 3.01 -9.06 9.18
CA ALA A 105 3.43 -8.18 8.08
C ALA A 105 4.89 -8.42 7.64
N GLN A 106 5.83 -8.59 8.57
CA GLN A 106 7.23 -8.95 8.27
C GLN A 106 7.32 -10.27 7.50
N THR A 107 6.59 -11.28 7.98
CA THR A 107 6.61 -12.65 7.42
C THR A 107 6.05 -12.68 6.01
N LEU A 108 4.88 -12.06 5.81
CA LEU A 108 4.22 -11.98 4.51
C LEU A 108 5.03 -11.10 3.55
N GLY A 109 5.57 -9.98 4.04
CA GLY A 109 6.42 -9.11 3.26
C GLY A 109 7.65 -9.83 2.72
N SER A 110 8.32 -10.62 3.56
CA SER A 110 9.53 -11.37 3.19
C SER A 110 9.20 -12.46 2.17
N LEU A 111 8.08 -13.17 2.35
CA LEU A 111 7.58 -14.13 1.39
C LEU A 111 7.35 -13.50 0.00
N LEU A 112 6.74 -12.31 -0.05
CA LEU A 112 6.51 -11.58 -1.29
C LEU A 112 7.82 -11.04 -1.90
N TYR A 113 8.72 -10.54 -1.05
CA TYR A 113 10.02 -10.03 -1.48
C TYR A 113 10.82 -11.10 -2.23
N ASP A 114 10.88 -12.32 -1.70
CA ASP A 114 11.57 -13.45 -2.33
C ASP A 114 10.95 -13.87 -3.66
N LYS A 115 9.63 -13.76 -3.80
CA LYS A 115 8.88 -14.18 -4.99
C LYS A 115 8.94 -13.17 -6.13
N ALA A 116 8.93 -11.88 -5.80
CA ALA A 116 8.70 -10.81 -6.77
C ALA A 116 9.98 -10.21 -7.36
N GLN A 117 11.17 -10.70 -7.00
CA GLN A 117 12.43 -10.09 -7.46
C GLN A 117 12.60 -10.12 -9.00
N PRO A 118 13.05 -9.01 -9.62
CA PRO A 118 13.17 -7.66 -9.05
C PRO A 118 11.78 -6.98 -9.05
N ALA A 119 11.26 -6.60 -7.86
CA ALA A 119 9.91 -6.05 -7.69
C ALA A 119 9.95 -4.52 -7.60
N PRO A 120 9.73 -3.76 -8.68
CA PRO A 120 10.04 -2.33 -8.65
C PRO A 120 8.92 -1.48 -8.03
N GLU A 121 7.66 -1.92 -8.05
CA GLU A 121 6.51 -1.03 -7.72
C GLU A 121 5.33 -1.83 -7.11
N LEU A 122 5.58 -2.63 -6.08
CA LEU A 122 4.52 -3.39 -5.38
C LEU A 122 3.91 -2.56 -4.24
N SER A 123 2.61 -2.27 -4.34
CA SER A 123 1.86 -1.64 -3.25
C SER A 123 1.25 -2.65 -2.29
N VAL A 124 1.25 -2.32 -1.00
CA VAL A 124 0.73 -3.15 0.07
C VAL A 124 -0.46 -2.48 0.76
N PHE A 125 -1.52 -3.26 0.97
CA PHE A 125 -2.68 -2.92 1.78
C PHE A 125 -2.91 -3.95 2.88
N VAL A 126 -3.67 -3.59 3.91
CA VAL A 126 -4.34 -4.52 4.82
C VAL A 126 -5.80 -4.66 4.39
N LEU A 127 -6.34 -5.88 4.35
CA LEU A 127 -7.74 -6.10 4.05
C LEU A 127 -8.65 -5.66 5.20
N ASP A 128 -9.89 -5.29 4.86
CA ASP A 128 -10.94 -5.13 5.85
C ASP A 128 -11.34 -6.48 6.47
N THR A 129 -12.19 -6.42 7.49
CA THR A 129 -12.69 -7.60 8.21
C THR A 129 -13.85 -8.29 7.50
N ALA A 130 -14.22 -7.86 6.28
CA ALA A 130 -15.31 -8.48 5.55
C ALA A 130 -14.93 -9.90 5.09
N ASP A 131 -15.93 -10.78 5.04
CA ASP A 131 -15.74 -12.13 4.53
C ASP A 131 -15.67 -12.10 3.00
N HIS A 132 -14.45 -12.26 2.46
CA HIS A 132 -14.21 -12.29 1.03
C HIS A 132 -14.17 -13.72 0.49
N SER A 133 -14.85 -13.94 -0.64
CA SER A 133 -14.74 -15.09 -1.50
C SER A 133 -13.80 -14.76 -2.66
N TRP A 134 -12.61 -15.36 -2.69
CA TRP A 134 -11.62 -15.10 -3.74
C TRP A 134 -12.11 -15.26 -5.17
N ALA A 135 -13.03 -16.20 -5.41
CA ALA A 135 -13.60 -16.42 -6.73
C ALA A 135 -14.51 -15.26 -7.19
N ALA A 136 -15.15 -14.56 -6.25
CA ALA A 136 -16.08 -13.47 -6.54
C ALA A 136 -15.43 -12.10 -6.42
N ASP A 137 -14.58 -11.91 -5.41
CA ASP A 137 -14.24 -10.57 -4.91
C ASP A 137 -12.83 -10.13 -5.27
N ALA A 138 -11.90 -11.05 -5.61
CA ALA A 138 -10.49 -10.68 -5.80
C ALA A 138 -10.27 -9.65 -6.93
N ALA A 139 -11.05 -9.74 -8.01
CA ALA A 139 -10.95 -8.79 -9.11
C ALA A 139 -11.47 -7.40 -8.73
N SER A 140 -12.62 -7.31 -8.03
CA SER A 140 -13.15 -6.03 -7.56
C SER A 140 -12.26 -5.41 -6.49
N LEU A 141 -11.78 -6.19 -5.52
CA LEU A 141 -10.85 -5.72 -4.49
C LEU A 141 -9.58 -5.13 -5.10
N TYR A 142 -9.02 -5.79 -6.11
CA TYR A 142 -7.87 -5.26 -6.83
C TYR A 142 -8.18 -3.90 -7.45
N GLU A 143 -9.26 -3.80 -8.24
CA GLU A 143 -9.62 -2.55 -8.93
C GLU A 143 -9.97 -1.43 -7.95
N ASP A 144 -10.64 -1.75 -6.86
CA ASP A 144 -11.00 -0.79 -5.82
C ASP A 144 -9.75 -0.26 -5.10
N MET A 145 -8.79 -1.11 -4.75
CA MET A 145 -7.52 -0.65 -4.17
C MET A 145 -6.70 0.15 -5.17
N LYS A 146 -6.64 -0.25 -6.46
CA LYS A 146 -6.03 0.59 -7.51
C LYS A 146 -6.75 1.92 -7.67
N ALA A 147 -8.05 1.98 -7.40
CA ALA A 147 -8.81 3.23 -7.39
C ALA A 147 -8.44 4.10 -6.19
N VAL A 148 -8.29 3.52 -5.00
CA VAL A 148 -7.80 4.21 -3.80
C VAL A 148 -6.42 4.81 -4.04
N GLU A 149 -5.46 4.07 -4.61
CA GLU A 149 -4.13 4.59 -4.95
C GLU A 149 -4.22 5.83 -5.85
N ARG A 150 -5.08 5.78 -6.88
CA ARG A 150 -5.26 6.89 -7.83
C ARG A 150 -5.97 8.08 -7.21
N GLU A 151 -7.04 7.85 -6.45
CA GLU A 151 -7.86 8.90 -5.84
C GLU A 151 -7.07 9.68 -4.80
N TYR A 152 -6.37 8.97 -3.92
CA TYR A 152 -5.64 9.57 -2.80
C TYR A 152 -4.16 9.81 -3.09
N ASN A 153 -3.69 9.53 -4.32
CA ASN A 153 -2.26 9.54 -4.66
C ASN A 153 -1.44 8.76 -3.63
N LEU A 154 -1.94 7.57 -3.27
CA LEU A 154 -1.46 6.74 -2.18
C LEU A 154 -0.59 5.61 -2.72
N HIS A 155 0.58 5.41 -2.13
CA HIS A 155 1.48 4.30 -2.45
C HIS A 155 2.24 3.85 -1.21
N CYS A 156 2.01 2.60 -0.79
CA CYS A 156 2.75 1.94 0.28
C CYS A 156 3.59 0.80 -0.31
N GLY A 157 4.83 1.10 -0.71
CA GLY A 157 5.74 0.10 -1.27
C GLY A 157 6.05 -1.04 -0.29
N LEU A 158 6.32 -2.24 -0.79
CA LEU A 158 6.68 -3.42 0.03
C LEU A 158 7.81 -3.12 1.05
N GLN A 159 8.76 -2.27 0.67
CA GLN A 159 9.88 -1.88 1.52
C GLN A 159 9.45 -1.14 2.79
N GLN A 160 8.29 -0.47 2.78
CA GLN A 160 7.71 0.23 3.94
C GLN A 160 7.41 -0.73 5.10
N LEU A 161 7.24 -2.03 4.82
CA LEU A 161 7.10 -3.01 5.89
C LEU A 161 8.39 -3.16 6.69
N PHE A 162 9.56 -2.83 6.13
CA PHE A 162 10.88 -3.09 6.72
C PHE A 162 11.64 -1.82 7.13
N THR A 163 11.02 -0.64 7.02
CA THR A 163 11.71 0.64 7.24
C THR A 163 12.06 0.89 8.70
N GLN A 164 11.34 0.29 9.64
CA GLN A 164 11.59 0.41 11.09
C GLN A 164 11.73 -0.96 11.75
N ALA A 165 12.47 -0.99 12.86
CA ALA A 165 12.77 -2.21 13.60
C ALA A 165 11.67 -2.58 14.61
N ASP A 166 10.83 -1.62 14.97
CA ASP A 166 9.86 -1.65 16.07
C ASP A 166 8.42 -1.46 15.59
N GLY A 167 8.18 -1.27 14.29
CA GLY A 167 6.83 -1.18 13.74
C GLY A 167 6.80 -0.98 12.23
N CYS A 168 5.61 -0.94 11.66
CA CYS A 168 5.37 -0.44 10.30
C CYS A 168 3.95 0.13 10.19
N ALA A 169 3.70 0.93 9.16
CA ALA A 169 2.41 1.56 8.94
C ALA A 169 1.93 1.34 7.50
N VAL A 170 0.69 0.88 7.35
CA VAL A 170 0.16 0.36 6.08
C VAL A 170 -1.28 0.83 5.88
N PRO A 171 -1.69 1.23 4.66
CA PRO A 171 -3.08 1.50 4.37
C PRO A 171 -3.95 0.26 4.57
N ALA A 172 -5.08 0.40 5.23
CA ALA A 172 -6.10 -0.63 5.36
C ALA A 172 -7.28 -0.30 4.45
N TYR A 173 -7.56 -1.14 3.45
CA TYR A 173 -8.64 -0.92 2.51
C TYR A 173 -10.00 -0.90 3.22
N ARG A 174 -10.87 0.03 2.80
CA ARG A 174 -12.24 0.18 3.29
C ARG A 174 -13.16 0.51 2.11
N ALA A 175 -14.17 -0.33 1.86
CA ALA A 175 -15.08 -0.13 0.74
C ALA A 175 -15.92 1.16 0.83
N ASP A 176 -16.19 1.65 2.04
CA ASP A 176 -17.05 2.82 2.30
C ASP A 176 -16.30 4.16 2.31
N SER A 177 -15.04 4.17 2.75
CA SER A 177 -14.25 5.39 2.97
C SER A 177 -12.93 5.44 2.20
N GLY A 178 -12.65 4.43 1.37
CA GLY A 178 -11.38 4.28 0.65
C GLY A 178 -10.33 3.54 1.47
N TYR A 179 -9.80 4.18 2.52
CA TYR A 179 -8.85 3.54 3.42
C TYR A 179 -8.89 4.08 4.86
N ASP A 180 -8.60 3.18 5.80
CA ASP A 180 -8.06 3.48 7.13
C ASP A 180 -6.54 3.32 7.11
N PHE A 181 -5.86 3.59 8.21
CA PHE A 181 -4.42 3.40 8.32
C PHE A 181 -4.08 2.53 9.52
N ALA A 182 -3.36 1.44 9.28
CA ALA A 182 -2.93 0.47 10.29
C ALA A 182 -1.52 0.83 10.78
N LEU A 183 -1.38 1.03 12.09
CA LEU A 183 -0.12 1.21 12.80
C LEU A 183 0.21 -0.10 13.53
N LEU A 184 1.18 -0.83 13.02
CA LEU A 184 1.54 -2.18 13.46
C LEU A 184 2.82 -2.11 14.29
N ALA A 185 2.69 -1.93 15.60
CA ALA A 185 3.84 -1.97 16.51
C ALA A 185 4.36 -3.41 16.69
N ALA A 186 5.66 -3.57 16.83
CA ALA A 186 6.28 -4.85 17.18
C ALA A 186 5.85 -5.31 18.59
N ASP A 187 5.82 -4.36 19.52
CA ASP A 187 5.47 -4.56 20.92
C ASP A 187 4.16 -3.84 21.25
N GLY A 188 3.02 -4.41 20.86
CA GLY A 188 1.72 -3.80 21.16
C GLY A 188 0.57 -4.37 20.36
N ALA A 189 -0.62 -3.80 20.56
CA ALA A 189 -1.76 -4.08 19.71
C ALA A 189 -1.70 -3.18 18.47
N SER A 190 -2.06 -3.73 17.31
CA SER A 190 -2.26 -2.93 16.10
C SER A 190 -3.33 -1.86 16.33
N VAL A 191 -3.02 -0.63 15.93
CA VAL A 191 -3.95 0.51 16.01
C VAL A 191 -4.45 0.85 14.61
N TYR A 192 -5.75 1.09 14.48
CA TYR A 192 -6.36 1.53 13.23
C TYR A 192 -6.91 2.94 13.41
N VAL A 193 -6.49 3.86 12.54
CA VAL A 193 -7.00 5.23 12.50
C VAL A 193 -7.75 5.48 11.20
N SER A 194 -8.72 6.39 11.23
CA SER A 194 -9.65 6.63 10.11
C SER A 194 -9.74 8.11 9.75
N GLY A 195 -10.26 8.42 8.55
CA GLY A 195 -10.55 9.79 8.13
C GLY A 195 -9.31 10.69 8.10
N LEU A 196 -9.40 11.89 8.68
CA LEU A 196 -8.30 12.84 8.70
C LEU A 196 -7.04 12.30 9.40
N GLN A 197 -7.18 11.47 10.43
CA GLN A 197 -6.03 10.84 11.10
C GLN A 197 -5.32 9.84 10.18
N ALA A 198 -6.08 9.05 9.40
CA ALA A 198 -5.51 8.12 8.42
C ALA A 198 -4.75 8.85 7.32
N GLN A 199 -5.32 9.95 6.82
CA GLN A 199 -4.70 10.78 5.79
C GLN A 199 -3.41 11.43 6.31
N LEU A 200 -3.44 11.99 7.52
CA LEU A 200 -2.26 12.55 8.15
C LEU A 200 -1.18 11.48 8.37
N ALA A 201 -1.53 10.31 8.88
CA ALA A 201 -0.58 9.21 9.08
C ALA A 201 0.07 8.78 7.76
N ALA A 202 -0.72 8.64 6.68
CA ALA A 202 -0.19 8.31 5.37
C ALA A 202 0.79 9.38 4.84
N ALA A 203 0.51 10.67 5.04
CA ALA A 203 1.42 11.75 4.64
C ALA A 203 2.70 11.77 5.48
N LEU A 204 2.61 11.53 6.79
CA LEU A 204 3.78 11.45 7.68
C LEU A 204 4.68 10.26 7.32
N CYS A 205 4.11 9.15 6.86
CA CYS A 205 4.87 8.01 6.33
C CYS A 205 5.39 8.21 4.90
N GLY A 206 5.13 9.39 4.28
CA GLY A 206 5.53 9.68 2.90
C GLY A 206 4.79 8.85 1.84
N GLN A 207 3.64 8.28 2.19
CA GLN A 207 2.85 7.39 1.33
C GLN A 207 1.81 8.13 0.49
N THR A 208 1.51 9.39 0.80
CA THR A 208 0.64 10.23 -0.03
C THR A 208 1.13 11.68 -0.11
N GLY A 209 0.80 12.33 -1.22
CA GLY A 209 0.98 13.78 -1.43
C GLY A 209 -0.34 14.55 -1.54
N ARG A 210 -1.46 13.98 -1.12
CA ARG A 210 -2.80 14.59 -1.21
C ARG A 210 -3.63 14.25 0.02
N PHE A 211 -4.32 15.25 0.57
CA PHE A 211 -5.46 15.00 1.42
C PHE A 211 -6.73 15.17 0.61
N PHE A 212 -7.59 14.16 0.68
CA PHE A 212 -8.95 14.23 0.19
C PHE A 212 -9.84 13.64 1.27
N THR A 213 -10.40 14.48 2.15
CA THR A 213 -11.10 13.96 3.33
C THR A 213 -12.12 14.92 3.91
N ALA A 214 -13.14 14.35 4.54
CA ALA A 214 -14.11 15.11 5.31
C ALA A 214 -13.51 15.54 6.65
N PHE A 215 -13.79 16.77 7.06
CA PHE A 215 -13.37 17.36 8.33
C PHE A 215 -14.55 18.12 8.97
N ALA A 216 -14.36 18.71 10.14
CA ALA A 216 -15.41 19.44 10.86
C ALA A 216 -16.65 18.56 11.15
N GLY A 217 -16.42 17.31 11.57
CA GLY A 217 -17.50 16.34 11.81
C GLY A 217 -18.32 15.99 10.56
N GLY A 218 -17.72 16.05 9.37
CA GLY A 218 -18.37 15.74 8.10
C GLY A 218 -19.12 16.92 7.47
N GLN A 219 -18.90 18.14 7.96
CA GLN A 219 -19.55 19.34 7.43
C GLN A 219 -18.84 19.97 6.24
N ALA A 220 -17.59 19.57 5.98
CA ALA A 220 -16.83 20.04 4.83
C ALA A 220 -15.85 18.96 4.36
N VAL A 221 -15.47 19.03 3.08
CA VAL A 221 -14.40 18.24 2.48
C VAL A 221 -13.23 19.16 2.17
N CYS A 222 -12.03 18.68 2.46
CA CYS A 222 -10.78 19.32 2.10
C CYS A 222 -10.14 18.50 0.97
N ASP A 223 -9.80 19.18 -0.13
CA ASP A 223 -8.93 18.66 -1.17
C ASP A 223 -7.68 19.54 -1.22
N THR A 224 -6.52 18.98 -0.89
CA THR A 224 -5.27 19.75 -0.81
C THR A 224 -4.07 18.88 -1.14
N ARG A 225 -3.05 19.48 -1.74
CA ARG A 225 -1.75 18.84 -1.92
C ARG A 225 -0.95 18.96 -0.64
N VAL A 226 -0.29 17.88 -0.27
CA VAL A 226 0.42 17.78 1.00
C VAL A 226 1.88 17.49 0.77
N ASN A 227 2.74 18.17 1.52
CA ASN A 227 4.14 17.83 1.66
C ASN A 227 4.54 17.93 3.13
N VAL A 228 5.34 16.98 3.59
CA VAL A 228 5.85 16.95 4.96
C VAL A 228 7.34 17.22 4.95
N THR A 229 7.79 18.12 5.80
CA THR A 229 9.21 18.26 6.15
C THR A 229 9.37 18.13 7.66
N ALA A 230 10.52 17.67 8.11
CA ALA A 230 10.82 17.55 9.53
C ALA A 230 12.20 18.13 9.81
N GLU A 231 12.27 19.01 10.81
CA GLU A 231 13.52 19.53 11.37
C GLU A 231 13.50 19.26 12.88
N ASP A 232 14.45 18.45 13.35
CA ASP A 232 14.47 17.95 14.73
C ASP A 232 13.15 17.22 15.09
N THR A 233 12.31 17.85 15.90
CA THR A 233 11.00 17.35 16.31
C THR A 233 9.84 18.23 15.86
N THR A 234 10.14 19.24 15.04
CA THR A 234 9.15 20.08 14.39
C THR A 234 8.84 19.50 13.02
N VAL A 235 7.59 19.08 12.84
CA VAL A 235 7.05 18.60 11.58
C VAL A 235 6.29 19.73 10.93
N GLN A 236 6.70 20.14 9.73
CA GLN A 236 5.98 21.11 8.92
C GLN A 236 5.13 20.39 7.89
N LEU A 237 3.83 20.65 7.96
CA LEU A 237 2.82 20.16 7.03
C LEU A 237 2.42 21.31 6.09
N HIS A 238 2.88 21.22 4.85
CA HIS A 238 2.59 22.21 3.82
C HIS A 238 1.32 21.78 3.07
N LEU A 239 0.29 22.62 3.13
CA LEU A 239 -1.00 22.45 2.47
C LEU A 239 -1.11 23.44 1.31
N ARG A 240 -1.11 22.91 0.08
CA ARG A 240 -1.06 23.70 -1.16
C ARG A 240 -2.31 23.52 -1.99
N ASP A 241 -2.71 24.58 -2.68
CA ASP A 241 -3.86 24.55 -3.60
C ASP A 241 -5.14 24.06 -2.88
N THR A 242 -5.34 24.46 -1.62
CA THR A 242 -6.41 23.91 -0.76
C THR A 242 -7.79 24.38 -1.21
N ASP A 243 -8.66 23.44 -1.55
CA ASP A 243 -10.09 23.66 -1.83
C ASP A 243 -10.95 23.15 -0.67
N PHE A 244 -11.89 23.98 -0.24
CA PHE A 244 -12.84 23.66 0.83
C PHE A 244 -14.25 23.57 0.26
N GLN A 245 -14.81 22.37 0.31
CA GLN A 245 -16.16 22.10 -0.20
C GLN A 245 -17.12 21.90 0.98
N PRO A 246 -17.98 22.89 1.30
CA PRO A 246 -18.94 22.75 2.38
C PRO A 246 -20.03 21.73 2.01
N LEU A 247 -20.28 20.78 2.92
CA LEU A 247 -21.38 19.80 2.86
C LEU A 247 -22.55 20.19 3.78
N GLY A 248 -22.30 21.04 4.76
CA GLY A 248 -23.27 21.51 5.75
C GLY A 248 -23.43 23.03 5.80
N ALA A 249 -23.93 23.53 6.93
CA ALA A 249 -24.04 24.97 7.16
C ALA A 249 -22.67 25.64 7.11
N TYR A 250 -22.62 26.85 6.55
CA TYR A 250 -21.40 27.62 6.37
C TYR A 250 -20.74 27.96 7.72
N ASN A 251 -19.47 27.59 7.88
CA ASN A 251 -18.59 28.13 8.90
C ASN A 251 -17.72 29.22 8.27
N GLU A 252 -17.43 30.28 9.03
CA GLU A 252 -16.65 31.43 8.56
C GLU A 252 -15.14 31.15 8.51
N ASP A 253 -14.62 30.10 9.18
CA ASP A 253 -13.18 29.79 9.21
C ASP A 253 -12.84 28.29 9.11
N TRP A 254 -12.97 27.74 7.90
CA TRP A 254 -12.60 26.35 7.59
C TRP A 254 -11.11 26.06 7.79
N GLN A 255 -10.25 27.05 7.56
CA GLN A 255 -8.81 26.90 7.71
C GLN A 255 -8.44 26.68 9.18
N ALA A 256 -8.96 27.50 10.09
CA ALA A 256 -8.71 27.33 11.52
C ALA A 256 -9.28 26.02 12.08
N LEU A 257 -10.43 25.58 11.56
CA LEU A 257 -10.99 24.26 11.93
C LEU A 257 -10.10 23.11 11.47
N LEU A 258 -9.69 23.11 10.19
CA LEU A 258 -8.79 22.08 9.67
C LEU A 258 -7.47 22.06 10.45
N CYS A 259 -6.89 23.23 10.75
CA CYS A 259 -5.70 23.34 11.60
C CYS A 259 -5.92 22.67 12.96
N THR A 260 -7.04 22.96 13.61
CA THR A 260 -7.35 22.42 14.94
C THR A 260 -7.48 20.90 14.92
N GLU A 261 -8.20 20.36 13.93
CA GLU A 261 -8.37 18.91 13.80
C GLU A 261 -7.06 18.20 13.42
N LEU A 262 -6.23 18.80 12.56
CA LEU A 262 -4.90 18.27 12.23
C LEU A 262 -3.96 18.25 13.44
N GLN A 263 -3.98 19.30 14.27
CA GLN A 263 -3.20 19.34 15.52
C GLN A 263 -3.65 18.25 16.50
N GLN A 264 -4.97 18.05 16.64
CA GLN A 264 -5.52 16.98 17.47
C GLN A 264 -5.17 15.59 16.92
N ALA A 265 -5.27 15.40 15.60
CA ALA A 265 -4.90 14.17 14.91
C ALA A 265 -3.40 13.86 15.14
N PHE A 266 -2.53 14.84 14.93
CA PHE A 266 -1.08 14.68 15.15
C PHE A 266 -0.74 14.34 16.59
N SER A 267 -1.34 15.05 17.56
CA SER A 267 -1.16 14.75 18.97
C SER A 267 -1.57 13.30 19.28
N ALA A 268 -2.72 12.84 18.77
CA ALA A 268 -3.17 11.48 18.99
C ALA A 268 -2.23 10.44 18.37
N LEU A 269 -1.73 10.69 17.15
CA LEU A 269 -0.80 9.81 16.44
C LEU A 269 0.59 9.72 17.12
N THR A 270 0.99 10.75 17.87
CA THR A 270 2.32 10.85 18.49
C THR A 270 2.31 10.71 20.02
N THR A 271 1.16 10.37 20.61
CA THR A 271 1.04 10.19 22.07
C THR A 271 1.65 8.88 22.54
N ASP A 272 1.59 7.83 21.71
CA ASP A 272 2.10 6.50 22.02
C ASP A 272 3.56 6.38 21.58
N ASP A 273 4.41 5.82 22.44
CA ASP A 273 5.83 5.53 22.18
C ASP A 273 6.08 4.08 21.79
N ALA A 274 5.02 3.32 21.46
CA ALA A 274 5.11 1.92 21.06
C ALA A 274 6.02 1.66 19.85
N ALA A 275 6.11 2.59 18.89
CA ALA A 275 7.02 2.51 17.75
C ALA A 275 7.24 3.88 17.08
N ASP A 276 8.39 4.07 16.42
CA ASP A 276 8.68 5.27 15.64
C ASP A 276 8.10 5.23 14.20
N PHE A 277 6.77 5.09 14.08
CA PHE A 277 6.07 4.93 12.79
C PHE A 277 6.35 6.05 11.77
N PHE A 278 6.69 7.24 12.26
CA PHE A 278 6.85 8.46 11.45
C PHE A 278 8.30 8.96 11.41
N HIS A 279 9.27 8.15 11.87
CA HIS A 279 10.70 8.44 11.88
C HIS A 279 11.12 9.68 12.69
N LEU A 280 10.28 10.17 13.61
CA LEU A 280 10.54 11.40 14.37
C LEU A 280 11.67 11.18 15.38
N GLN A 281 11.68 10.02 16.05
CA GLN A 281 12.77 9.65 16.94
C GLN A 281 14.06 9.38 16.15
N PHE A 282 13.97 8.71 15.02
CA PHE A 282 15.09 8.48 14.11
C PHE A 282 15.77 9.80 13.72
N TRP A 283 15.02 10.81 13.28
CA TRP A 283 15.60 12.11 12.92
C TRP A 283 16.26 12.81 14.11
N HIS A 284 15.59 12.83 15.27
CA HIS A 284 16.13 13.45 16.47
C HIS A 284 17.45 12.79 16.92
N VAL A 285 17.50 11.47 16.97
CA VAL A 285 18.70 10.71 17.37
C VAL A 285 19.86 10.92 16.38
N ASN A 286 19.57 11.10 15.09
CA ASN A 286 20.62 11.41 14.10
C ASN A 286 21.20 12.83 14.29
N LEU A 287 20.42 13.79 14.80
CA LEU A 287 20.88 15.16 15.03
C LEU A 287 21.59 15.33 16.38
N TRP A 288 21.10 14.68 17.44
CA TRP A 288 21.54 14.92 18.82
C TRP A 288 22.27 13.74 19.47
N GLY A 289 22.26 12.58 18.83
CA GLY A 289 22.90 11.35 19.29
C GLY A 289 21.97 10.45 20.12
N PRO A 290 22.34 9.16 20.29
CA PRO A 290 21.56 8.21 21.09
C PRO A 290 21.45 8.63 22.56
N GLY A 291 20.25 8.48 23.14
CA GLY A 291 20.00 8.78 24.56
C GLY A 291 19.76 10.25 24.89
N SER A 292 19.65 11.13 23.88
CA SER A 292 19.12 12.47 24.07
C SER A 292 17.67 12.42 24.56
N ALA A 293 17.28 13.43 25.36
CA ALA A 293 15.89 13.53 25.79
C ALA A 293 15.02 13.89 24.58
N LEU A 294 14.08 13.01 24.24
CA LEU A 294 13.14 13.23 23.14
C LEU A 294 12.14 14.33 23.53
N PRO A 295 12.16 15.49 22.86
CA PRO A 295 11.14 16.51 23.09
C PRO A 295 9.81 16.04 22.46
N VAL A 296 8.71 16.58 22.98
CA VAL A 296 7.38 16.32 22.41
C VAL A 296 7.33 16.87 20.97
N PRO A 297 7.00 16.04 19.96
CA PRO A 297 6.88 16.50 18.59
C PRO A 297 5.86 17.61 18.44
N ARG A 298 6.10 18.51 17.48
CA ARG A 298 5.19 19.63 17.19
C ARG A 298 4.85 19.65 15.72
N LEU A 299 3.57 19.90 15.44
CA LEU A 299 3.10 20.15 14.09
C LEU A 299 3.02 21.64 13.82
N GLU A 300 3.61 22.10 12.74
CA GLU A 300 3.40 23.42 12.15
C GLU A 300 2.65 23.24 10.82
N ILE A 301 1.56 23.97 10.63
CA ILE A 301 0.71 23.85 9.43
C ILE A 301 0.86 25.13 8.62
N LEU A 302 1.28 24.98 7.36
CA LEU A 302 1.57 26.08 6.46
C LEU A 302 0.62 26.00 5.26
N PHE A 303 -0.20 27.03 5.07
CA PHE A 303 -1.03 27.17 3.88
C PHE A 303 -0.31 28.00 2.83
N GLU A 304 -0.22 27.47 1.62
CA GLU A 304 0.56 28.02 0.50
C GLU A 304 -0.27 28.15 -0.79
#